data_AF-A0A932E6V5-F1
#
_entry.id   AF-A0A932E6V5-F1
#
_cell.length_a   1.000
_cell.length_b   1.000
_cell.length_c   1.000
_cell.angle_alpha   90.00
_cell.angle_beta   90.00
_cell.angle_gamma   90.00
#
_symmetry.space_group_name_H-M   'P 1'
#
loop_
_entity.id
_entity.type
_entity.pdbx_description
1 polymer ?
#
loop_
_entity_poly.entity_id
_entity_poly.type
_entity_poly.pdbx_seq_one_letter_code
_entity_poly.pdbx_strand_id
1 'polypeptide(L)'
;MKPNMNNRTPEQILRDVAPTQVYSEELAILDYTNEVVQRMNALNLSKGELARRLEVAPAYVSKLIGGSNNFTLRTMVRVARALSSELRFHLQPEGAVSHWRDYAPPIVKQETITPVAPNAHAIEQTYTPTKLPSVPVASYAELAVAA
;
A
#
# COMPACT_ATOMS: atom_id res chain seq x y z
N MET A 1 46.90 15.18 -5.47
CA MET A 1 46.58 14.40 -6.70
C MET A 1 45.07 14.22 -6.72
N LYS A 2 44.33 14.93 -7.60
CA LYS A 2 42.87 14.79 -7.67
C LYS A 2 42.57 13.46 -8.38
N PRO A 3 41.79 12.53 -7.80
CA PRO A 3 41.49 11.26 -8.46
C PRO A 3 40.66 11.52 -9.73
N ASN A 4 41.07 10.89 -10.83
CA ASN A 4 40.34 10.83 -12.10
C ASN A 4 38.93 10.25 -11.84
N MET A 5 37.88 11.03 -12.09
CA MET A 5 36.49 10.66 -11.81
C MET A 5 35.87 9.69 -12.84
N ASN A 6 36.59 9.28 -13.89
CA ASN A 6 36.01 8.63 -15.07
C ASN A 6 36.10 7.09 -15.13
N ASN A 7 36.61 6.41 -14.09
CA ASN A 7 36.81 4.94 -14.07
C ASN A 7 36.11 4.24 -12.88
N ARG A 8 35.07 4.82 -12.31
CA ARG A 8 34.33 4.17 -11.21
C ARG A 8 33.31 3.20 -11.78
N THR A 9 33.32 1.97 -11.27
CA THR A 9 32.27 0.97 -11.55
C THR A 9 30.94 1.43 -10.92
N PRO A 10 29.76 1.01 -11.45
CA PRO A 10 28.47 1.33 -10.86
C PRO A 10 28.41 1.02 -9.36
N GLU A 11 29.03 -0.07 -8.92
CA GLU A 11 29.09 -0.49 -7.52
C GLU A 11 29.92 0.47 -6.65
N GLN A 12 31.03 0.99 -7.19
CA GLN A 12 31.85 1.99 -6.50
C GLN A 12 31.14 3.35 -6.40
N ILE A 13 30.39 3.74 -7.44
CA ILE A 13 29.57 4.95 -7.41
C ILE A 13 28.48 4.81 -6.35
N LEU A 14 27.79 3.67 -6.31
CA LEU A 14 26.75 3.41 -5.33
C LEU A 14 27.29 3.43 -3.89
N ARG A 15 28.46 2.83 -3.64
CA ARG A 15 29.08 2.85 -2.30
C ARG A 15 29.41 4.26 -1.80
N ASP A 16 29.94 5.12 -2.68
CA ASP A 16 30.35 6.48 -2.32
C ASP A 16 29.15 7.42 -2.12
N VAL A 17 28.00 7.10 -2.73
CA VAL A 17 26.81 7.96 -2.80
C VAL A 17 25.69 7.46 -1.88
N ALA A 18 25.68 6.18 -1.49
CA ALA A 18 24.64 5.56 -0.66
C ALA A 18 24.30 6.29 0.66
N PRO A 19 25.25 6.89 1.42
CA PRO A 19 24.90 7.60 2.65
C PRO A 19 24.49 9.06 2.40
N THR A 20 24.39 9.52 1.14
CA THR A 20 24.05 10.91 0.86
C THR A 20 22.54 11.15 0.96
N GLN A 21 22.18 12.37 1.36
CA GLN A 21 20.79 12.82 1.39
C GLN A 21 20.14 12.70 0.01
N VAL A 22 20.83 13.11 -1.06
CA VAL A 22 20.34 13.03 -2.45
C VAL A 22 20.01 11.59 -2.85
N TYR A 23 20.87 10.63 -2.48
CA TYR A 23 20.60 9.21 -2.75
C TYR A 23 19.33 8.74 -2.03
N SER A 24 19.16 9.13 -0.76
CA SER A 24 17.99 8.74 0.03
C SER A 24 16.69 9.34 -0.53
N GLU A 25 16.75 10.60 -1.00
CA GLU A 25 15.61 11.28 -1.65
C GLU A 25 15.23 10.60 -2.98
N GLU A 26 16.21 10.29 -3.84
CA GLU A 26 15.99 9.59 -5.11
C GLU A 26 15.47 8.16 -4.89
N LEU A 27 15.95 7.47 -3.87
CA LEU A 27 15.45 6.14 -3.51
C LEU A 27 13.98 6.20 -3.08
N ALA A 28 13.61 7.18 -2.23
CA ALA A 28 12.23 7.36 -1.81
C ALA A 28 11.29 7.71 -2.98
N ILE A 29 11.76 8.53 -3.93
CA ILE A 29 11.04 8.84 -5.17
C ILE A 29 10.87 7.58 -6.02
N LEU A 30 11.93 6.79 -6.19
CA LEU A 30 11.91 5.56 -6.96
C LEU A 30 10.96 4.53 -6.36
N ASP A 31 11.00 4.32 -5.05
CA ASP A 31 10.12 3.38 -4.35
C ASP A 31 8.65 3.75 -4.54
N TYR A 32 8.31 5.02 -4.30
CA TYR A 32 6.95 5.50 -4.48
C TYR A 32 6.46 5.38 -5.93
N THR A 33 7.29 5.79 -6.90
CA THR A 33 6.92 5.71 -8.32
C THR A 33 6.77 4.28 -8.81
N ASN A 34 7.59 3.35 -8.31
CA ASN A 34 7.45 1.93 -8.56
C ASN A 34 6.13 1.38 -8.01
N GLU A 35 5.74 1.73 -6.80
CA GLU A 35 4.44 1.32 -6.24
C GLU A 35 3.27 1.81 -7.08
N VAL A 36 3.33 3.07 -7.55
CA VAL A 36 2.32 3.63 -8.46
C VAL A 36 2.22 2.81 -9.75
N VAL A 37 3.35 2.50 -10.39
CA VAL A 37 3.38 1.72 -11.64
C VAL A 37 2.88 0.29 -11.41
N GLN A 38 3.31 -0.36 -10.33
CA GLN A 38 2.85 -1.70 -9.99
C GLN A 38 1.35 -1.73 -9.74
N ARG A 39 0.81 -0.74 -9.04
CA ARG A 39 -0.63 -0.63 -8.80
C ARG A 39 -1.41 -0.35 -10.08
N MET A 40 -0.91 0.51 -10.96
CA MET A 40 -1.49 0.73 -12.28
C MET A 40 -1.55 -0.56 -13.09
N ASN A 41 -0.46 -1.35 -13.10
CA ASN A 41 -0.41 -2.64 -13.78
C ASN A 41 -1.42 -3.63 -13.18
N ALA A 42 -1.51 -3.73 -11.84
CA ALA A 42 -2.47 -4.60 -11.16
C ALA A 42 -3.93 -4.23 -11.47
N LEU A 43 -4.21 -2.95 -11.74
CA LEU A 43 -5.53 -2.45 -12.14
C LEU A 43 -5.74 -2.40 -13.66
N ASN A 44 -4.75 -2.80 -14.46
CA ASN A 44 -4.73 -2.65 -15.92
C ASN A 44 -5.02 -1.20 -16.39
N LEU A 45 -4.46 -0.20 -15.71
CA LEU A 45 -4.64 1.22 -16.02
C LEU A 45 -3.49 1.78 -16.83
N SER A 46 -3.81 2.54 -17.87
CA SER A 46 -2.83 3.31 -18.64
C SER A 46 -2.49 4.65 -17.95
N LYS A 47 -1.39 5.28 -18.38
CA LYS A 47 -1.04 6.65 -17.92
C LYS A 47 -2.13 7.67 -18.24
N GLY A 48 -2.79 7.53 -19.39
CA GLY A 48 -3.90 8.40 -19.78
C GLY A 48 -5.13 8.23 -18.88
N GLU A 49 -5.40 7.00 -18.45
CA GLU A 49 -6.49 6.72 -17.51
C GLU A 49 -6.22 7.34 -16.14
N LEU A 50 -4.99 7.20 -15.62
CA LEU A 50 -4.60 7.87 -14.39
C LEU A 50 -4.70 9.40 -14.50
N ALA A 51 -4.30 9.97 -15.63
CA ALA A 51 -4.41 11.41 -15.88
C ALA A 51 -5.88 11.87 -15.83
N ARG A 52 -6.79 11.10 -16.43
CA ARG A 52 -8.23 11.35 -16.38
C ARG A 52 -8.78 11.29 -14.96
N ARG A 53 -8.41 10.26 -14.18
CA ARG A 53 -8.84 10.11 -12.77
C ARG A 53 -8.31 11.22 -11.86
N LEU A 54 -7.16 11.79 -12.19
CA LEU A 54 -6.55 12.89 -11.46
C LEU A 54 -7.00 14.27 -11.93
N GLU A 55 -7.73 14.34 -13.04
CA GLU A 55 -8.14 15.59 -13.72
C GLU A 55 -6.92 16.48 -14.08
N VAL A 56 -5.88 15.85 -14.64
CA VAL A 56 -4.63 16.53 -15.03
C VAL A 56 -4.22 16.19 -16.45
N ALA A 57 -3.31 16.98 -17.01
CA ALA A 57 -2.73 16.70 -18.33
C ALA A 57 -1.88 15.40 -18.31
N PRO A 58 -1.87 14.59 -19.38
CA PRO A 58 -1.04 13.38 -19.47
C PRO A 58 0.45 13.61 -19.20
N ALA A 59 0.97 14.77 -19.59
CA ALA A 59 2.36 15.16 -19.32
C ALA A 59 2.69 15.22 -17.82
N TYR A 60 1.72 15.58 -16.98
CA TYR A 60 1.89 15.56 -15.52
C TYR A 60 2.12 14.14 -15.01
N VAL A 61 1.32 13.17 -15.50
CA VAL A 61 1.48 11.76 -15.11
C VAL A 61 2.80 11.18 -15.62
N SER A 62 3.25 11.58 -16.82
CA SER A 62 4.57 11.17 -17.32
C SER A 62 5.72 11.68 -16.44
N LYS A 63 5.66 12.96 -15.99
CA LYS A 63 6.64 13.52 -15.05
C LYS A 63 6.57 12.82 -13.68
N LEU A 64 5.36 12.55 -13.20
CA LEU A 64 5.13 11.82 -11.95
C LEU A 64 5.77 10.43 -12.00
N ILE A 65 5.51 9.65 -13.04
CA ILE A 65 6.08 8.29 -13.14
C ILE A 65 7.59 8.33 -13.41
N GLY A 66 8.07 9.38 -14.08
CA GLY A 66 9.49 9.56 -14.35
C GLY A 66 10.32 10.03 -13.15
N GLY A 67 9.73 10.26 -11.98
CA GLY A 67 10.43 10.70 -10.77
C GLY A 67 11.00 12.13 -10.81
N SER A 68 10.86 12.84 -11.93
CA SER A 68 11.43 14.19 -12.12
C SER A 68 10.63 15.31 -11.45
N ASN A 69 9.69 14.98 -10.56
CA ASN A 69 8.83 15.92 -9.88
C ASN A 69 8.93 15.76 -8.36
N ASN A 70 8.95 16.88 -7.65
CA ASN A 70 8.91 16.88 -6.20
C ASN A 70 7.49 16.56 -5.72
N PHE A 71 7.30 15.38 -5.13
CA PHE A 71 6.02 14.98 -4.58
C PHE A 71 5.77 15.68 -3.24
N THR A 72 4.62 16.33 -3.12
CA THR A 72 4.07 16.64 -1.80
C THR A 72 3.29 15.43 -1.28
N LEU A 73 3.25 15.24 0.04
CA LEU A 73 2.40 14.20 0.66
C LEU A 73 0.94 14.30 0.17
N ARG A 74 0.42 15.52 -0.02
CA ARG A 74 -0.92 15.76 -0.58
C ARG A 74 -1.07 15.19 -2.00
N THR A 75 -0.06 15.34 -2.83
CA THR A 75 -0.04 14.78 -4.20
C THR A 75 -0.02 13.26 -4.14
N MET A 76 0.82 12.69 -3.27
CA MET A 76 0.92 11.23 -3.12
C MET A 76 -0.41 10.64 -2.66
N VAL A 77 -1.08 11.26 -1.69
CA VAL A 77 -2.41 10.83 -1.23
C VAL A 77 -3.43 10.88 -2.36
N ARG A 78 -3.45 11.96 -3.15
CA ARG A 78 -4.37 12.07 -4.30
C ARG A 78 -4.18 10.94 -5.31
N VAL A 79 -2.93 10.62 -5.62
CA VAL A 79 -2.58 9.55 -6.57
C VAL A 79 -2.98 8.18 -6.02
N ALA A 80 -2.66 7.90 -4.75
CA ALA A 80 -3.10 6.66 -4.09
C ALA A 80 -4.62 6.50 -4.14
N ARG A 81 -5.38 7.56 -3.83
CA ARG A 81 -6.85 7.53 -3.89
C ARG A 81 -7.39 7.31 -5.30
N ALA A 82 -6.78 7.93 -6.32
CA ALA A 82 -7.14 7.68 -7.73
C ALA A 82 -6.89 6.22 -8.18
N LEU A 83 -6.00 5.52 -7.49
CA LEU A 83 -5.68 4.10 -7.69
C LEU A 83 -6.42 3.17 -6.70
N SER A 84 -7.42 3.68 -5.99
CA SER A 84 -8.17 2.92 -4.98
C SER A 84 -7.23 2.25 -3.97
N SER A 85 -6.22 3.01 -3.54
CA SER A 85 -5.20 2.62 -2.57
C SER A 85 -5.15 3.64 -1.43
N GLU A 86 -4.54 3.24 -0.32
CA GLU A 86 -4.20 4.13 0.78
C GLU A 86 -2.69 4.31 0.82
N LEU A 87 -2.26 5.55 1.06
CA LEU A 87 -0.86 5.85 1.22
C LEU A 87 -0.45 5.62 2.68
N ARG A 88 0.61 4.84 2.88
CA ARG A 88 1.17 4.53 4.19
C ARG A 88 2.68 4.82 4.17
N PHE A 89 3.22 5.28 5.29
CA PHE A 89 4.65 5.55 5.44
C PHE A 89 5.14 5.00 6.77
N HIS A 90 6.42 4.68 6.84
CA HIS A 90 7.09 4.23 8.05
C HIS A 90 8.45 4.92 8.16
N LEU A 91 8.74 5.46 9.34
CA LEU A 91 10.07 5.91 9.70
C LEU A 91 10.73 4.80 10.51
N GLN A 92 11.91 4.36 10.08
CA GLN A 92 12.66 3.30 10.74
C GLN A 92 14.03 3.80 11.22
N PRO A 93 14.63 3.16 12.23
CA PRO A 93 16.03 3.37 12.57
C PRO A 93 16.97 3.07 11.39
N GLU A 94 18.11 3.75 11.35
CA GLU A 94 19.15 3.48 10.36
C GLU A 94 19.67 2.03 10.50
N GLY A 95 19.82 1.34 9.38
CA GLY A 95 20.25 -0.07 9.34
C GLY A 95 19.15 -1.10 9.66
N ALA A 96 17.94 -0.67 10.04
CA ALA A 96 16.81 -1.58 10.21
C ALA A 96 16.27 -2.10 8.86
N VAL A 97 15.70 -3.29 8.87
CA VAL A 97 14.98 -3.87 7.73
C VAL A 97 13.50 -3.94 8.07
N SER A 98 12.65 -3.36 7.22
CA SER A 98 11.20 -3.37 7.36
C SER A 98 10.53 -4.16 6.25
N HIS A 99 9.43 -4.85 6.58
CA HIS A 99 8.59 -5.56 5.62
C HIS A 99 7.12 -5.21 5.84
N TRP A 100 6.46 -4.72 4.79
CA TRP A 100 5.02 -4.45 4.81
C TRP A 100 4.23 -5.71 4.47
N ARG A 101 3.13 -5.93 5.21
CA ARG A 101 2.15 -6.99 4.93
C ARG A 101 0.76 -6.41 4.96
N ASP A 102 0.09 -6.46 3.82
CA ASP A 102 -1.33 -6.10 3.71
C ASP A 102 -2.19 -7.33 3.95
N TYR A 103 -3.15 -7.22 4.88
CA TYR A 103 -4.17 -8.23 5.11
C TYR A 103 -5.50 -7.73 4.54
N ALA A 104 -5.92 -8.26 3.40
CA ALA A 104 -7.28 -8.05 2.93
C ALA A 104 -8.24 -8.84 3.83
N PRO A 105 -9.31 -8.21 4.37
CA PRO A 105 -10.33 -8.98 5.08
C PRO A 105 -10.90 -10.04 4.13
N PRO A 106 -11.26 -11.24 4.63
CA PRO A 106 -11.87 -12.26 3.81
C PRO A 106 -13.09 -11.66 3.12
N ILE A 107 -13.11 -11.70 1.79
CA ILE A 107 -14.30 -11.35 1.02
C ILE A 107 -15.34 -12.41 1.39
N VAL A 108 -16.23 -12.08 2.32
CA VAL A 108 -17.43 -12.88 2.56
C VAL A 108 -18.26 -12.74 1.30
N LYS A 109 -18.13 -13.70 0.37
CA LYS A 109 -19.12 -13.87 -0.69
C LYS A 109 -20.42 -14.13 0.06
N GLN A 110 -21.35 -13.18 0.03
CA GLN A 110 -22.71 -13.44 0.48
C GLN A 110 -23.23 -14.56 -0.42
N GLU A 111 -23.14 -15.81 0.05
CA GLU A 111 -23.90 -16.90 -0.52
C GLU A 111 -25.34 -16.42 -0.50
N THR A 112 -25.93 -16.30 -1.70
CA THR A 112 -27.34 -16.03 -1.85
C THR A 112 -28.05 -17.08 -1.02
N ILE A 113 -28.60 -16.68 0.12
CA ILE A 113 -29.52 -17.50 0.89
C ILE A 113 -30.69 -17.69 -0.07
N THR A 114 -30.68 -18.80 -0.82
CA THR A 114 -31.89 -19.27 -1.46
C THR A 114 -32.87 -19.47 -0.31
N PRO A 115 -34.07 -18.85 -0.35
CA PRO A 115 -35.05 -19.11 0.68
C PRO A 115 -35.33 -20.61 0.61
N VAL A 116 -34.84 -21.34 1.61
CA VAL A 116 -35.28 -22.71 1.87
C VAL A 116 -36.79 -22.58 1.97
N ALA A 117 -37.50 -23.17 1.00
CA ALA A 117 -38.95 -23.21 1.00
C ALA A 117 -39.39 -23.65 2.40
N PRO A 118 -40.43 -23.03 3.00
CA PRO A 118 -40.88 -23.44 4.31
C PRO A 118 -41.38 -24.88 4.19
N ASN A 119 -40.52 -25.82 4.58
CA ASN A 119 -40.88 -27.21 4.75
C ASN A 119 -41.81 -27.23 5.96
N ALA A 120 -43.09 -26.99 5.70
CA ALA A 120 -44.16 -27.20 6.66
C ALA A 120 -44.21 -28.70 6.94
N HIS A 121 -43.45 -29.17 7.92
CA HIS A 121 -43.85 -30.21 8.87
C HIS A 121 -42.91 -30.15 10.07
N ALA A 122 -43.54 -30.01 11.24
CA ALA A 122 -42.94 -29.88 12.55
C ALA A 122 -41.95 -31.02 12.84
N ILE A 123 -40.80 -30.66 13.39
CA ILE A 123 -40.13 -31.47 14.40
C ILE A 123 -39.63 -30.53 15.48
N GLU A 124 -40.33 -30.55 16.62
CA GLU A 124 -39.82 -30.03 17.88
C GLU A 124 -38.52 -30.77 18.19
N GLN A 125 -37.38 -30.12 17.94
CA GLN A 125 -36.11 -30.55 18.49
C GLN A 125 -35.62 -29.41 19.39
N THR A 126 -35.63 -29.69 20.68
CA THR A 126 -35.09 -28.86 21.75
C THR A 126 -33.70 -28.36 21.40
N TYR A 127 -33.58 -27.06 21.14
CA TYR A 127 -32.29 -26.37 21.06
C TYR A 127 -31.73 -26.26 22.48
N THR A 128 -30.79 -27.12 22.86
CA THR A 128 -29.87 -26.83 23.95
C THR A 128 -28.83 -25.84 23.43
N PRO A 129 -28.74 -24.60 23.95
CA PRO A 129 -27.74 -23.66 23.51
C PRO A 129 -26.35 -24.18 23.90
N THR A 130 -25.62 -24.74 22.93
CA THR A 130 -24.19 -24.98 23.08
C THR A 130 -23.52 -23.62 23.24
N LYS A 131 -22.96 -23.39 24.43
CA LYS A 131 -22.20 -22.20 24.82
C LYS A 131 -21.29 -21.75 23.67
N LEU A 132 -21.59 -20.60 23.07
CA LEU A 132 -20.66 -19.91 22.16
C LEU A 132 -19.32 -19.78 22.90
N PRO A 133 -18.16 -20.10 22.29
CA PRO A 133 -16.91 -19.60 22.82
C PRO A 133 -17.01 -18.07 22.83
N SER A 134 -17.00 -17.49 24.02
CA SER A 134 -16.94 -16.05 24.22
C SER A 134 -15.63 -15.57 23.61
N VAL A 135 -15.70 -14.98 22.42
CA VAL A 135 -14.58 -14.21 21.87
C VAL A 135 -14.41 -13.03 22.82
N PRO A 136 -13.27 -12.87 23.51
CA PRO A 136 -13.05 -11.68 24.31
C PRO A 136 -13.06 -10.48 23.36
N VAL A 137 -14.03 -9.59 23.54
CA VAL A 137 -13.99 -8.26 22.95
C VAL A 137 -12.83 -7.55 23.64
N ALA A 138 -11.63 -7.66 23.08
CA ALA A 138 -10.51 -6.83 23.49
C ALA A 138 -10.92 -5.38 23.23
N SER A 139 -11.20 -4.69 24.33
CA SER A 139 -11.46 -3.26 24.39
C SER A 139 -10.30 -2.53 23.71
N TYR A 140 -10.57 -1.78 22.64
CA TYR A 140 -9.59 -0.92 21.96
C TYR A 140 -9.21 0.33 22.77
N ALA A 141 -9.29 0.29 24.11
CA ALA A 141 -9.03 1.43 24.99
C ALA A 141 -7.65 1.43 25.66
N GLU A 142 -6.80 0.42 25.46
CA GLU A 142 -5.48 0.35 26.12
C GLU A 142 -4.30 0.26 25.12
N LEU A 143 -4.34 1.07 24.05
CA LEU A 143 -3.15 1.40 23.25
C LEU A 143 -2.75 2.87 23.45
N ALA A 144 -2.57 3.27 24.69
CA ALA A 144 -1.82 4.48 25.01
C ALA A 144 -1.01 4.25 26.29
N VAL A 145 0.31 4.42 26.14
CA VAL A 145 1.39 4.40 27.15
C VAL A 145 2.26 3.12 27.12
N ALA A 146 3.50 3.36 26.68
CA ALA A 146 4.72 2.56 26.80
C ALA A 146 4.93 1.42 25.78
N ALA A 147 5.60 1.75 24.67
CA ALA A 147 6.94 1.22 24.33
C ALA A 147 7.51 1.99 23.13
#